data_AF-A0A8J2LGH3-F1
#
_entry.id   AF-A0A8J2LGH3-F1
#
_cell.length_a   1.000
_cell.length_b   1.000
_cell.length_c   1.000
_cell.angle_alpha   90.00
_cell.angle_beta   90.00
_cell.angle_gamma   90.00
#
_symmetry.space_group_name_H-M   'P 1'
#
loop_
_entity.id
_entity.type
_entity.pdbx_description
1 polymer ?
#
loop_
_entity_poly.entity_id
_entity_poly.type
_entity_poly.pdbx_seq_one_letter_code
_entity_poly.pdbx_strand_id
1 'polypeptide(L)'
;MKFLLLSLIAVALLLASVNGAAFPGFGGGCWWTGCQSEVHLTNYVCPANVRRTFVDRTIIVATNFDLALGAKILSVSFVSTKSHYLTYEALLLELAERGHEVTIANSIKSSKEVKNVRRIYTYDSDIMLKGISPKTYKAKETTSKFWSHFNVPFMTYYSMWEEACKASYKMEAIQKLRKEKFDLIIFPPLWNDCAYGLIHELNTSVILYNQMAIMPWVSSSMGSPSLPSFVPMMYYNFPDNMTFFERVGNFFGTVFYHVVKTYYYEPGMEKVYREGLGNPNLPSIKDIEKNASLALVNSNINFVPPRPLTPDIIEVGGLYLRDAEPLPKDLQAFCDGAGNDGIILLSFGSILKVSAMPLKTRVPMVGIPMFGEQQWNIEQAALKGYAVSLSYQELSEEKLSKAIEDVLYKAEYRQKANFAAQLYRDQLESPLDRAVYWVEYVLRYQGATHLRSVGRDLSFIQYYSLDVISFFIGILALAAVIIALALRAFLRLVLGSSKNKKLKKKTQ
;
A
#
# COMPACT_ATOMS: atom_id res chain seq x y z
N MET A 1 0.20 -34.36 -32.55
CA MET A 1 0.35 -35.83 -32.62
C MET A 1 0.48 -36.52 -31.26
N LYS A 2 1.31 -36.02 -30.31
CA LYS A 2 1.38 -36.57 -28.93
C LYS A 2 0.09 -36.46 -28.10
N PHE A 3 -0.74 -35.44 -28.38
CA PHE A 3 -2.04 -35.25 -27.70
C PHE A 3 -3.10 -36.29 -28.09
N LEU A 4 -3.18 -36.68 -29.37
CA LEU A 4 -4.16 -37.68 -29.81
C LEU A 4 -3.88 -39.07 -29.21
N LEU A 5 -2.60 -39.39 -29.00
CA LEU A 5 -2.17 -40.67 -28.44
C LEU A 5 -2.56 -40.81 -26.96
N LEU A 6 -2.42 -39.73 -26.17
CA LEU A 6 -2.84 -39.70 -24.77
C LEU A 6 -4.36 -39.76 -24.61
N SER A 7 -5.10 -39.11 -25.51
CA SER A 7 -6.57 -39.19 -25.53
C SER A 7 -7.07 -40.60 -25.88
N LEU A 8 -6.41 -41.30 -26.82
CA LEU A 8 -6.75 -42.68 -27.18
C LEU A 8 -6.43 -43.68 -26.05
N ILE A 9 -5.34 -43.47 -25.31
CA ILE A 9 -4.99 -44.31 -24.14
C ILE A 9 -6.01 -44.11 -23.01
N ALA A 10 -6.46 -42.88 -22.75
CA ALA A 10 -7.48 -42.60 -21.75
C ALA A 10 -8.83 -43.23 -22.11
N VAL A 11 -9.22 -43.19 -23.39
CA VAL A 11 -10.44 -43.85 -23.89
C VAL A 11 -10.33 -45.38 -23.82
N ALA A 12 -9.16 -45.95 -24.13
CA ALA A 12 -8.93 -47.39 -24.03
C ALA A 12 -8.98 -47.89 -22.57
N LEU A 13 -8.46 -47.12 -21.61
CA LEU A 13 -8.52 -47.43 -20.18
C LEU A 13 -9.96 -47.30 -19.61
N LEU A 14 -10.76 -46.37 -20.15
CA LEU A 14 -12.18 -46.22 -19.83
C LEU A 14 -13.03 -47.37 -20.40
N LEU A 15 -12.70 -47.90 -21.58
CA LEU A 15 -13.42 -49.05 -22.15
C LEU A 15 -13.04 -50.37 -21.45
N ALA A 16 -11.81 -50.48 -20.94
CA ALA A 16 -11.38 -51.64 -20.17
C ALA A 16 -12.03 -51.74 -18.77
N SER A 17 -12.49 -50.63 -18.18
CA SER A 17 -13.16 -50.63 -16.87
C SER A 17 -14.67 -50.91 -16.95
N VAL A 18 -15.28 -50.78 -18.14
CA VAL A 18 -16.71 -51.05 -18.38
C VAL A 18 -16.96 -52.54 -18.68
N ASN A 19 -15.96 -53.27 -19.20
CA ASN A 19 -16.04 -54.72 -19.38
C ASN A 19 -15.30 -55.42 -18.23
N GLY A 20 -16.05 -55.74 -17.16
CA GLY A 20 -15.53 -56.42 -15.98
C GLY A 20 -14.77 -57.70 -16.29
N ALA A 21 -13.44 -57.60 -16.34
CA ALA A 21 -12.52 -58.73 -16.26
C ALA A 21 -11.87 -58.72 -14.87
N ALA A 22 -12.21 -59.71 -14.05
CA ALA A 22 -11.68 -59.89 -12.72
C ALA A 22 -10.21 -60.36 -12.78
N PHE A 23 -9.34 -59.68 -12.05
CA PHE A 23 -8.04 -60.21 -11.62
C PHE A 23 -8.12 -60.56 -10.13
N PRO A 24 -7.79 -61.79 -9.70
CA PRO A 24 -7.73 -62.13 -8.28
C PRO A 24 -6.32 -61.93 -7.73
N GLY A 25 -6.20 -61.25 -6.58
CA GLY A 25 -5.01 -61.37 -5.73
C GLY A 25 -4.59 -60.07 -5.02
N PHE A 26 -4.51 -60.17 -3.67
CA PHE A 26 -3.89 -59.24 -2.71
C PHE A 26 -4.65 -57.91 -2.52
N GLY A 27 -5.05 -57.46 -1.34
CA GLY A 27 -4.73 -57.80 0.05
C GLY A 27 -4.99 -56.51 0.82
N GLY A 28 -6.17 -56.38 1.44
CA GLY A 28 -6.62 -55.14 2.09
C GLY A 28 -5.85 -54.88 3.37
N GLY A 29 -5.08 -53.78 3.40
CA GLY A 29 -4.49 -53.20 4.61
C GLY A 29 -5.02 -51.78 4.81
N CYS A 30 -6.02 -51.63 5.68
CA CYS A 30 -6.37 -50.34 6.27
C CYS A 30 -5.35 -50.00 7.37
N TRP A 31 -4.63 -48.90 7.20
CA TRP A 31 -3.89 -48.23 8.29
C TRP A 31 -4.18 -46.74 8.24
N TRP A 32 -5.15 -46.31 9.06
CA TRP A 32 -5.19 -44.95 9.61
C TRP A 32 -5.49 -45.10 11.10
N THR A 33 -4.45 -45.00 11.91
CA THR A 33 -4.51 -44.82 13.36
C THR A 33 -3.85 -43.51 13.69
N GLY A 34 -4.53 -42.63 14.44
CA GLY A 34 -3.86 -41.53 15.13
C GLY A 34 -4.65 -40.25 15.32
N CYS A 35 -5.81 -40.29 15.97
CA CYS A 35 -6.33 -39.14 16.70
C CYS A 35 -7.06 -39.63 17.97
N GLN A 36 -6.34 -39.60 19.09
CA GLN A 36 -6.90 -39.51 20.45
C GLN A 36 -6.46 -38.14 20.96
N SER A 37 -7.37 -37.26 21.37
CA SER A 37 -7.76 -37.19 22.77
C SER A 37 -9.20 -36.72 22.96
N GLU A 38 -9.85 -37.36 23.92
CA GLU A 38 -11.25 -37.27 24.33
C GLU A 38 -11.62 -35.94 24.99
N VAL A 39 -12.81 -35.42 24.67
CA VAL A 39 -13.72 -34.76 25.62
C VAL A 39 -15.15 -35.19 25.27
N HIS A 40 -15.81 -35.88 26.20
CA HIS A 40 -17.19 -36.33 26.12
C HIS A 40 -18.19 -35.18 26.35
N LEU A 41 -19.21 -35.03 25.49
CA LEU A 41 -20.66 -35.19 25.82
C LEU A 41 -21.57 -34.65 24.68
N THR A 42 -22.12 -35.61 23.92
CA THR A 42 -23.54 -35.77 23.51
C THR A 42 -24.37 -34.55 23.02
N ASN A 43 -24.66 -34.51 21.71
CA ASN A 43 -25.99 -34.77 21.12
C ASN A 43 -26.10 -34.18 19.71
N TYR A 44 -25.92 -35.00 18.67
CA TYR A 44 -26.63 -34.80 17.40
C TYR A 44 -27.03 -36.16 16.81
N VAL A 45 -28.34 -36.31 16.67
CA VAL A 45 -29.05 -37.43 16.04
C VAL A 45 -28.70 -37.42 14.55
N CYS A 46 -28.24 -38.57 14.03
CA CYS A 46 -28.03 -38.81 12.61
C CYS A 46 -29.27 -39.53 12.04
N PRO A 47 -30.01 -38.99 11.06
CA PRO A 47 -31.02 -39.78 10.37
C PRO A 47 -30.34 -40.64 9.30
N ALA A 48 -30.55 -41.94 9.43
CA ALA A 48 -30.25 -42.92 8.40
C ALA A 48 -31.08 -42.63 7.14
N ASN A 49 -30.43 -42.49 5.99
CA ASN A 49 -30.81 -43.22 4.77
C ASN A 49 -29.76 -43.03 3.66
N VAL A 50 -28.93 -44.07 3.54
CA VAL A 50 -28.07 -44.35 2.40
C VAL A 50 -28.92 -45.07 1.35
N ARG A 51 -29.13 -44.44 0.18
CA ARG A 51 -29.11 -45.07 -1.16
C ARG A 51 -29.66 -44.11 -2.22
N ARG A 52 -28.92 -44.00 -3.33
CA ARG A 52 -29.16 -43.27 -4.58
C ARG A 52 -28.67 -41.83 -4.63
N THR A 53 -27.44 -41.66 -5.13
CA THR A 53 -27.06 -40.70 -6.19
C THR A 53 -25.58 -40.93 -6.54
N PHE A 54 -25.27 -42.09 -7.15
CA PHE A 54 -23.94 -42.35 -7.73
C PHE A 54 -23.90 -42.04 -9.24
N VAL A 55 -24.96 -41.42 -9.79
CA VAL A 55 -25.10 -41.09 -11.22
C VAL A 55 -24.87 -39.59 -11.50
N ASP A 56 -24.80 -38.74 -10.48
CA ASP A 56 -24.55 -37.29 -10.66
C ASP A 56 -23.06 -36.89 -10.70
N ARG A 57 -22.13 -37.85 -10.66
CA ARG A 57 -20.68 -37.55 -10.61
C ARG A 57 -19.94 -37.68 -11.95
N THR A 58 -20.64 -37.98 -13.04
CA THR A 58 -20.00 -38.21 -14.36
C THR A 58 -20.35 -37.16 -15.42
N ILE A 59 -21.08 -36.09 -15.05
CA ILE A 59 -21.36 -34.93 -15.93
C ILE A 59 -20.96 -33.62 -15.22
N ILE A 60 -19.73 -33.50 -14.70
CA ILE A 60 -19.06 -32.21 -14.43
C ILE A 60 -17.54 -32.41 -14.55
N VAL A 61 -17.02 -32.70 -15.76
CA VAL A 61 -15.58 -32.60 -16.06
C VAL A 61 -15.34 -31.83 -17.37
N ALA A 62 -16.30 -31.02 -17.80
CA ALA A 62 -16.18 -30.20 -19.00
C ALA A 62 -16.80 -28.82 -18.76
N THR A 63 -16.14 -27.99 -17.96
CA THR A 63 -16.15 -26.51 -17.97
C THR A 63 -15.37 -25.99 -16.76
N ASN A 64 -14.04 -26.12 -16.81
CA ASN A 64 -13.08 -25.26 -16.08
C ASN A 64 -11.72 -25.35 -16.78
N PHE A 65 -11.74 -25.42 -18.11
CA PHE A 65 -10.64 -24.84 -18.86
C PHE A 65 -10.95 -23.35 -18.86
N ASP A 66 -10.43 -22.63 -17.87
CA ASP A 66 -10.15 -21.21 -18.09
C ASP A 66 -9.23 -21.19 -19.31
N LEU A 67 -9.80 -20.94 -20.49
CA LEU A 67 -9.07 -20.35 -21.58
C LEU A 67 -8.51 -19.06 -20.99
N ALA A 68 -7.25 -19.10 -20.54
CA ALA A 68 -6.53 -17.94 -20.04
C ALA A 68 -6.43 -16.94 -21.19
N LEU A 69 -7.48 -16.14 -21.36
CA LEU A 69 -7.47 -14.99 -22.24
C LEU A 69 -6.52 -14.00 -21.58
N GLY A 70 -5.33 -13.86 -22.16
CA GLY A 70 -4.35 -12.88 -21.73
C GLY A 70 -4.96 -11.48 -21.79
N ALA A 71 -5.23 -10.89 -20.64
CA ALA A 71 -5.68 -9.50 -20.54
C ALA A 71 -4.58 -8.53 -21.00
N LYS A 72 -4.99 -7.40 -21.57
CA LYS A 72 -4.11 -6.30 -21.95
C LYS A 72 -4.04 -5.27 -20.82
N ILE A 73 -2.90 -5.24 -20.14
CA ILE A 73 -2.66 -4.46 -18.92
C ILE A 73 -1.75 -3.28 -19.23
N LEU A 74 -2.12 -2.08 -18.76
CA LEU A 74 -1.28 -0.90 -18.82
C LEU A 74 -0.75 -0.54 -17.42
N SER A 75 0.55 -0.43 -17.28
CA SER A 75 1.17 0.28 -16.17
C SER A 75 1.58 1.68 -16.65
N VAL A 76 1.04 2.74 -16.05
CA VAL A 76 1.35 4.13 -16.44
C VAL A 76 1.94 4.93 -15.29
N SER A 77 3.17 5.38 -15.44
CA SER A 77 3.88 6.25 -14.50
C SER A 77 4.68 7.25 -15.32
N PHE A 78 4.14 8.44 -15.53
CA PHE A 78 4.86 9.51 -16.19
C PHE A 78 6.17 9.79 -15.46
N VAL A 79 6.11 10.04 -14.15
CA VAL A 79 7.26 10.36 -13.31
C VAL A 79 7.60 9.16 -12.43
N SER A 80 8.82 8.62 -12.59
CA SER A 80 9.31 7.54 -11.74
C SER A 80 10.80 7.67 -11.47
N THR A 81 11.23 7.11 -10.34
CA THR A 81 12.65 6.84 -10.05
C THR A 81 12.89 5.34 -10.09
N LYS A 82 14.15 4.93 -10.25
CA LYS A 82 14.51 3.51 -10.30
C LYS A 82 14.04 2.73 -9.07
N SER A 83 14.17 3.31 -7.86
CA SER A 83 13.71 2.65 -6.63
C SER A 83 12.20 2.42 -6.63
N HIS A 84 11.41 3.42 -7.03
CA HIS A 84 9.96 3.31 -7.07
C HIS A 84 9.49 2.27 -8.10
N TYR A 85 10.07 2.29 -9.30
CA TYR A 85 9.72 1.32 -10.34
C TYR A 85 10.07 -0.12 -9.94
N LEU A 86 11.25 -0.33 -9.33
CA LEU A 86 11.68 -1.64 -8.88
C LEU A 86 10.69 -2.29 -7.92
N THR A 87 9.96 -1.51 -7.12
CA THR A 87 9.04 -2.07 -6.12
C THR A 87 7.92 -2.93 -6.72
N TYR A 88 7.53 -2.72 -7.98
CA TYR A 88 6.45 -3.46 -8.64
C TYR A 88 6.80 -4.01 -10.03
N GLU A 89 8.03 -3.79 -10.51
CA GLU A 89 8.45 -4.36 -11.79
C GLU A 89 8.26 -5.88 -11.80
N ALA A 90 8.58 -6.57 -10.69
CA ALA A 90 8.39 -8.01 -10.58
C ALA A 90 6.95 -8.46 -10.84
N LEU A 91 5.96 -7.72 -10.32
CA LEU A 91 4.54 -7.99 -10.59
C LEU A 91 4.20 -7.87 -12.07
N LEU A 92 4.67 -6.80 -12.73
CA LEU A 92 4.40 -6.58 -14.15
C LEU A 92 5.01 -7.67 -15.03
N LEU A 93 6.22 -8.12 -14.70
CA LEU A 93 6.88 -9.19 -15.45
C LEU A 93 6.24 -10.54 -15.20
N GLU A 94 5.81 -10.83 -13.97
CA GLU A 94 5.10 -12.07 -13.64
C GLU A 94 3.75 -12.16 -14.36
N LEU A 95 2.99 -11.05 -14.43
CA LEU A 95 1.75 -11.00 -15.23
C LEU A 95 2.01 -11.31 -16.71
N ALA A 96 3.11 -10.80 -17.27
CA ALA A 96 3.49 -11.06 -18.65
C ALA A 96 3.87 -12.54 -18.89
N GLU A 97 4.59 -13.15 -17.94
CA GLU A 97 4.95 -14.57 -17.97
C GLU A 97 3.71 -15.47 -17.91
N ARG A 98 2.69 -15.05 -17.15
CA ARG A 98 1.37 -15.71 -17.07
C ARG A 98 0.49 -15.51 -18.30
N GLY A 99 0.98 -14.82 -19.33
CA GLY A 99 0.32 -14.69 -20.63
C GLY A 99 -0.44 -13.38 -20.85
N HIS A 100 -0.40 -12.43 -19.91
CA HIS A 100 -0.97 -11.10 -20.12
C HIS A 100 -0.11 -10.24 -21.06
N GLU A 101 -0.73 -9.36 -21.85
CA GLU A 101 -0.02 -8.36 -22.63
C GLU A 101 0.20 -7.11 -21.77
N VAL A 102 1.44 -6.86 -21.35
CA VAL A 102 1.75 -5.78 -20.41
C VAL A 102 2.43 -4.62 -21.13
N THR A 103 1.79 -3.46 -21.16
CA THR A 103 2.40 -2.20 -21.60
C THR A 103 2.88 -1.41 -20.38
N ILE A 104 4.16 -1.03 -20.36
CA ILE A 104 4.78 -0.25 -19.28
C ILE A 104 5.16 1.13 -19.84
N ALA A 105 4.35 2.14 -19.54
CA ALA A 105 4.67 3.54 -19.80
C ALA A 105 5.39 4.14 -18.57
N ASN A 106 6.71 4.30 -18.64
CA ASN A 106 7.54 4.73 -17.51
C ASN A 106 8.74 5.60 -17.96
N SER A 107 9.21 6.52 -17.12
CA SER A 107 10.41 7.34 -17.40
C SER A 107 11.74 6.58 -17.27
N ILE A 108 11.73 5.42 -16.61
CA ILE A 108 12.94 4.61 -16.37
C ILE A 108 13.24 3.72 -17.58
N LYS A 109 14.42 3.93 -18.17
CA LYS A 109 14.93 3.13 -19.29
C LYS A 109 15.40 1.74 -18.82
N SER A 110 15.00 0.71 -19.56
CA SER A 110 15.48 -0.66 -19.38
C SER A 110 15.76 -1.28 -20.75
N SER A 111 16.94 -1.87 -20.92
CA SER A 111 17.35 -2.55 -22.16
C SER A 111 16.91 -4.02 -22.22
N LYS A 112 16.32 -4.55 -21.14
CA LYS A 112 15.93 -5.96 -21.08
C LYS A 112 14.61 -6.18 -21.83
N GLU A 113 14.68 -6.90 -22.93
CA GLU A 113 13.50 -7.42 -23.63
C GLU A 113 12.87 -8.57 -22.84
N VAL A 114 11.55 -8.52 -22.71
CA VAL A 114 10.75 -9.56 -22.04
C VAL A 114 9.54 -9.86 -22.92
N LYS A 115 9.24 -11.14 -23.10
CA LYS A 115 8.08 -11.59 -23.87
C LYS A 115 6.80 -11.00 -23.29
N ASN A 116 5.85 -10.65 -24.17
CA ASN A 116 4.57 -10.01 -23.81
C ASN A 116 4.67 -8.66 -23.10
N VAL A 117 5.87 -8.04 -23.04
CA VAL A 117 6.07 -6.71 -22.44
C VAL A 117 6.40 -5.68 -23.52
N ARG A 118 5.60 -4.61 -23.59
CA ARG A 118 5.88 -3.42 -24.41
C ARG A 118 6.28 -2.26 -23.50
N ARG A 119 7.41 -1.62 -23.76
CA ARG A 119 7.89 -0.46 -22.98
C ARG A 119 7.70 0.84 -23.75
N ILE A 120 7.16 1.86 -23.09
CA ILE A 120 6.98 3.22 -23.60
C ILE A 120 7.69 4.18 -22.65
N TYR A 121 8.55 5.04 -23.18
CA TYR A 121 9.27 6.02 -22.38
C TYR A 121 8.49 7.34 -22.36
N THR A 122 8.20 7.81 -21.15
CA THR A 122 7.28 8.94 -20.92
C THR A 122 7.97 10.28 -21.11
N TYR A 123 9.24 10.44 -20.76
CA TYR A 123 10.06 11.61 -21.07
C TYR A 123 11.54 11.29 -20.84
N ASP A 124 12.42 12.25 -21.12
CA ASP A 124 13.85 12.13 -20.83
C ASP A 124 14.14 12.32 -19.33
N SER A 125 14.58 11.26 -18.65
CA SER A 125 14.87 11.24 -17.21
C SER A 125 15.82 12.35 -16.74
N ASP A 126 16.63 12.91 -17.64
CA ASP A 126 17.51 14.05 -17.36
C ASP A 126 16.76 15.30 -16.87
N ILE A 127 15.47 15.46 -17.22
CA ILE A 127 14.60 16.53 -16.71
C ILE A 127 14.53 16.49 -15.17
N MET A 128 14.36 15.29 -14.60
CA MET A 128 14.32 15.11 -13.14
C MET A 128 15.68 15.34 -12.49
N LEU A 129 16.77 14.90 -13.13
CA LEU A 129 18.12 15.06 -12.61
C LEU A 129 18.55 16.53 -12.53
N LYS A 130 18.09 17.37 -13.46
CA LYS A 130 18.35 18.82 -13.44
C LYS A 130 17.64 19.54 -12.29
N GLY A 131 16.44 19.09 -11.92
CA GLY A 131 15.67 19.65 -10.79
C GLY A 131 16.25 19.30 -9.40
N ILE A 132 16.89 18.14 -9.28
CA ILE A 132 17.49 17.62 -8.04
C ILE A 132 18.98 18.03 -7.97
N SER A 133 19.28 19.32 -8.12
CA SER A 133 20.65 19.83 -8.01
C SER A 133 21.08 20.05 -6.53
N PRO A 134 22.38 19.97 -6.20
CA PRO A 134 22.90 20.32 -4.87
C PRO A 134 22.60 21.78 -4.45
N LYS A 135 22.35 22.69 -5.41
CA LYS A 135 21.97 24.07 -5.12
C LYS A 135 20.55 24.17 -4.55
N THR A 136 19.63 23.33 -5.05
CA THR A 136 18.28 23.18 -4.49
C THR A 136 18.31 22.58 -3.08
N TYR A 137 19.36 21.82 -2.74
CA TYR A 137 19.57 21.26 -1.41
C TYR A 137 20.02 22.32 -0.40
N LYS A 138 20.98 23.19 -0.75
CA LYS A 138 21.46 24.26 0.15
C LYS A 138 20.42 25.34 0.48
N ALA A 139 19.48 25.64 -0.43
CA ALA A 139 18.37 26.55 -0.13
C ALA A 139 17.39 26.02 0.93
N LYS A 140 17.45 24.72 1.26
CA LYS A 140 16.61 24.06 2.27
C LYS A 140 17.14 24.21 3.70
N GLU A 141 18.41 24.57 3.86
CA GLU A 141 19.05 24.78 5.18
C GLU A 141 18.59 26.08 5.87
N THR A 142 17.97 27.00 5.12
CA THR A 142 17.60 28.34 5.60
C THR A 142 16.19 28.43 6.18
N THR A 143 15.37 27.38 6.04
CA THR A 143 14.03 27.32 6.66
C THR A 143 14.17 26.83 8.10
N SER A 144 13.54 27.49 9.08
CA SER A 144 13.66 27.08 10.49
C SER A 144 13.27 25.61 10.66
N LYS A 145 13.92 24.88 11.58
CA LYS A 145 13.60 23.48 11.90
C LYS A 145 12.09 23.26 12.13
N PHE A 146 11.37 24.23 12.69
CA PHE A 146 9.92 24.12 12.87
C PHE A 146 9.15 24.11 11.54
N TRP A 147 9.49 25.02 10.61
CA TRP A 147 8.84 25.11 9.31
C TRP A 147 9.26 24.00 8.35
N SER A 148 10.46 23.43 8.50
CA SER A 148 10.91 22.30 7.68
C SER A 148 10.07 21.04 7.89
N HIS A 149 9.50 20.85 9.10
CA HIS A 149 8.55 19.75 9.36
C HIS A 149 7.26 19.91 8.53
N PHE A 150 6.83 21.14 8.26
CA PHE A 150 5.65 21.42 7.43
C PHE A 150 5.97 21.57 5.93
N ASN A 151 7.23 21.39 5.53
CA ASN A 151 7.61 21.49 4.13
C ASN A 151 7.15 20.24 3.38
N VAL A 152 5.97 20.33 2.78
CA VAL A 152 5.37 19.21 2.06
C VAL A 152 6.20 18.93 0.80
N PRO A 153 6.70 17.69 0.58
CA PRO A 153 7.48 17.35 -0.61
C PRO A 153 6.80 17.78 -1.91
N PHE A 154 5.47 17.75 -1.94
CA PHE A 154 4.68 18.19 -3.09
C PHE A 154 4.89 19.64 -3.48
N MET A 155 5.02 20.56 -2.51
CA MET A 155 5.25 21.97 -2.79
C MET A 155 6.68 22.21 -3.27
N THR A 156 7.64 21.48 -2.70
CA THR A 156 9.07 21.63 -3.04
C THR A 156 9.38 21.16 -4.47
N TYR A 157 8.70 20.11 -4.93
CA TYR A 157 8.99 19.46 -6.21
C TYR A 157 7.88 19.68 -7.25
N TYR A 158 6.87 20.50 -6.94
CA TYR A 158 5.71 20.75 -7.78
C TYR A 158 6.10 21.09 -9.22
N SER A 159 6.95 22.10 -9.41
CA SER A 159 7.35 22.58 -10.73
C SER A 159 8.07 21.50 -11.55
N MET A 160 8.94 20.72 -10.90
CA MET A 160 9.66 19.63 -11.55
C MET A 160 8.71 18.55 -12.06
N TRP A 161 7.73 18.14 -11.25
CA TRP A 161 6.75 17.15 -11.69
C TRP A 161 5.80 17.71 -12.74
N GLU A 162 5.38 18.97 -12.60
CA GLU A 162 4.57 19.67 -13.60
C GLU A 162 5.24 19.67 -14.98
N GLU A 163 6.53 20.03 -15.04
CA GLU A 163 7.33 20.02 -16.27
C GLU A 163 7.46 18.61 -16.86
N ALA A 164 7.74 17.61 -16.04
CA ALA A 164 7.85 16.22 -16.46
C ALA A 164 6.50 15.68 -17.00
N CYS A 165 5.39 16.03 -16.37
CA CYS A 165 4.05 15.70 -16.85
C CYS A 165 3.73 16.37 -18.20
N LYS A 166 4.03 17.66 -18.35
CA LYS A 166 3.85 18.39 -19.62
C LYS A 166 4.72 17.79 -20.73
N ALA A 167 5.95 17.40 -20.41
CA ALA A 167 6.82 16.70 -21.35
C ALA A 167 6.23 15.35 -21.77
N SER A 168 5.64 14.61 -20.83
CA SER A 168 4.99 13.31 -21.11
C SER A 168 3.87 13.40 -22.10
N TYR A 169 2.98 14.38 -21.96
CA TYR A 169 1.88 14.59 -22.90
C TYR A 169 2.36 14.99 -24.31
N LYS A 170 3.56 15.53 -24.48
CA LYS A 170 4.12 15.85 -25.79
C LYS A 170 4.69 14.64 -26.53
N MET A 171 4.86 13.50 -25.87
CA MET A 171 5.40 12.31 -26.50
C MET A 171 4.39 11.66 -27.43
N GLU A 172 4.80 11.41 -28.68
CA GLU A 172 3.97 10.74 -29.69
C GLU A 172 3.46 9.38 -29.20
N ALA A 173 4.29 8.64 -28.46
CA ALA A 173 3.92 7.34 -27.91
C ALA A 173 2.75 7.43 -26.90
N ILE A 174 2.70 8.49 -26.09
CA ILE A 174 1.59 8.74 -25.16
C ILE A 174 0.33 9.15 -25.93
N GLN A 175 0.46 9.96 -26.98
CA GLN A 175 -0.68 10.32 -27.84
C GLN A 175 -1.26 9.11 -28.60
N LYS A 176 -0.41 8.15 -29.01
CA LYS A 176 -0.86 6.87 -29.59
C LYS A 176 -1.57 6.00 -28.54
N LEU A 177 -1.03 5.94 -27.33
CA LEU A 177 -1.57 5.14 -26.22
C LEU A 177 -3.02 5.50 -25.90
N ARG A 178 -3.41 6.78 -26.01
CA ARG A 178 -4.79 7.27 -25.81
C ARG A 178 -5.85 6.57 -26.66
N LYS A 179 -5.46 6.06 -27.84
CA LYS A 179 -6.37 5.42 -28.80
C LYS A 179 -6.48 3.91 -28.60
N GLU A 180 -5.67 3.36 -27.69
CA GLU A 180 -5.67 1.94 -27.41
C GLU A 180 -6.68 1.58 -26.32
N LYS A 181 -7.13 0.31 -26.34
CA LYS A 181 -7.95 -0.26 -25.27
C LYS A 181 -7.10 -1.14 -24.37
N PHE A 182 -7.46 -1.16 -23.09
CA PHE A 182 -6.85 -1.96 -22.04
C PHE A 182 -7.94 -2.54 -21.13
N ASP A 183 -7.71 -3.72 -20.60
CA ASP A 183 -8.63 -4.41 -19.68
C ASP A 183 -8.38 -3.98 -18.22
N LEU A 184 -7.18 -3.48 -17.93
CA LEU A 184 -6.78 -3.03 -16.61
C LEU A 184 -5.65 -2.00 -16.68
N ILE A 185 -5.68 -1.03 -15.77
CA ILE A 185 -4.56 -0.12 -15.51
C ILE A 185 -4.00 -0.38 -14.10
N ILE A 186 -2.69 -0.55 -13.99
CA ILE A 186 -1.96 -0.49 -12.72
C ILE A 186 -1.31 0.90 -12.64
N PHE A 187 -1.76 1.70 -11.69
CA PHE A 187 -1.41 3.11 -11.61
C PHE A 187 -0.73 3.47 -10.28
N PRO A 188 0.57 3.80 -10.27
CA PRO A 188 1.20 4.37 -9.10
C PRO A 188 0.91 5.87 -8.95
N PRO A 189 0.11 6.31 -7.95
CA PRO A 189 -0.35 7.69 -7.90
C PRO A 189 0.72 8.69 -7.47
N LEU A 190 1.74 8.27 -6.72
CA LEU A 190 2.78 9.16 -6.21
C LEU A 190 3.48 9.92 -7.34
N TRP A 191 3.35 11.25 -7.36
CA TRP A 191 3.90 12.20 -8.36
C TRP A 191 3.32 12.07 -9.77
N ASN A 192 2.26 11.27 -9.92
CA ASN A 192 1.70 10.93 -11.21
C ASN A 192 0.25 11.41 -11.35
N ASP A 193 -0.28 12.21 -10.43
CA ASP A 193 -1.67 12.69 -10.45
C ASP A 193 -2.06 13.36 -11.78
N CYS A 194 -1.10 13.94 -12.50
CA CYS A 194 -1.28 14.46 -13.85
C CYS A 194 -1.64 13.40 -14.91
N ALA A 195 -1.56 12.11 -14.61
CA ALA A 195 -1.94 11.02 -15.52
C ALA A 195 -3.39 10.57 -15.31
N TYR A 196 -4.09 11.05 -14.27
CA TYR A 196 -5.49 10.68 -14.03
C TYR A 196 -6.42 11.01 -15.20
N GLY A 197 -6.18 12.13 -15.90
CA GLY A 197 -6.94 12.46 -17.13
C GLY A 197 -6.80 11.38 -18.20
N LEU A 198 -5.59 10.86 -18.43
CA LEU A 198 -5.35 9.78 -19.39
C LEU A 198 -6.04 8.48 -18.95
N ILE A 199 -5.97 8.16 -17.66
CA ILE A 199 -6.64 6.99 -17.08
C ILE A 199 -8.15 7.07 -17.29
N HIS A 200 -8.74 8.25 -17.11
CA HIS A 200 -10.15 8.48 -17.35
C HIS A 200 -10.51 8.35 -18.84
N GLU A 201 -9.72 8.89 -19.77
CA GLU A 201 -9.96 8.71 -21.21
C GLU A 201 -9.91 7.23 -21.64
N LEU A 202 -9.02 6.43 -21.05
CA LEU A 202 -8.90 5.00 -21.34
C LEU A 202 -10.06 4.17 -20.78
N ASN A 203 -10.80 4.71 -19.79
CA ASN A 203 -12.06 4.19 -19.26
C ASN A 203 -12.07 2.67 -18.99
N THR A 204 -11.20 2.21 -18.10
CA THR A 204 -11.09 0.81 -17.69
C THR A 204 -10.83 0.67 -16.19
N SER A 205 -10.80 -0.57 -15.69
CA SER A 205 -10.55 -0.83 -14.26
C SER A 205 -9.15 -0.35 -13.87
N VAL A 206 -9.03 0.22 -12.66
CA VAL A 206 -7.76 0.77 -12.16
C VAL A 206 -7.41 0.14 -10.83
N ILE A 207 -6.18 -0.36 -10.70
CA ILE A 207 -5.55 -0.71 -9.44
C ILE A 207 -4.53 0.37 -9.11
N LEU A 208 -4.66 0.99 -7.94
CA LEU A 208 -3.65 1.91 -7.44
C LEU A 208 -2.46 1.10 -6.89
N TYR A 209 -1.23 1.48 -7.21
CA TYR A 209 -0.03 0.86 -6.65
C TYR A 209 0.75 1.87 -5.80
N ASN A 210 0.63 1.79 -4.47
CA ASN A 210 1.34 2.66 -3.54
C ASN A 210 2.74 2.10 -3.26
N GLN A 211 3.79 2.81 -3.69
CA GLN A 211 5.18 2.30 -3.66
C GLN A 211 5.83 2.24 -2.26
N MET A 212 5.11 2.67 -1.23
CA MET A 212 5.57 2.73 0.16
C MET A 212 4.42 2.33 1.12
N ALA A 213 4.56 2.58 2.42
CA ALA A 213 3.43 2.46 3.35
C ALA A 213 2.27 3.36 2.92
N ILE A 214 1.03 2.92 3.19
CA ILE A 214 -0.14 3.63 2.69
C ILE A 214 -0.16 5.08 3.15
N MET A 215 -0.31 5.96 2.17
CA MET A 215 -0.39 7.40 2.38
C MET A 215 -1.83 7.84 2.68
N PRO A 216 -2.05 8.89 3.49
CA PRO A 216 -3.39 9.32 3.88
C PRO A 216 -4.33 9.63 2.71
N TRP A 217 -3.80 10.12 1.58
CA TRP A 217 -4.61 10.40 0.39
C TRP A 217 -5.05 9.11 -0.30
N VAL A 218 -4.17 8.12 -0.48
CA VAL A 218 -4.59 6.80 -1.00
C VAL A 218 -5.61 6.15 -0.06
N SER A 219 -5.37 6.20 1.25
CA SER A 219 -6.35 5.72 2.25
C SER A 219 -7.70 6.42 2.08
N SER A 220 -7.70 7.75 1.98
CA SER A 220 -8.92 8.54 1.81
C SER A 220 -9.65 8.22 0.51
N SER A 221 -8.94 8.06 -0.61
CA SER A 221 -9.53 7.75 -1.91
C SER A 221 -10.15 6.34 -1.96
N MET A 222 -9.63 5.42 -1.15
CA MET A 222 -10.22 4.09 -0.97
C MET A 222 -11.34 4.07 0.09
N GLY A 223 -11.59 5.19 0.79
CA GLY A 223 -12.59 5.26 1.86
C GLY A 223 -12.15 4.59 3.16
N SER A 224 -10.84 4.47 3.37
CA SER A 224 -10.23 3.90 4.57
C SER A 224 -9.86 4.98 5.59
N PRO A 225 -10.20 4.81 6.88
CA PRO A 225 -9.97 5.79 7.93
C PRO A 225 -8.49 6.11 8.14
N SER A 226 -8.13 7.38 7.93
CA SER A 226 -6.83 7.94 8.29
C SER A 226 -6.97 8.68 9.62
N LEU A 227 -6.57 8.03 10.72
CA LEU A 227 -6.81 8.51 12.07
C LEU A 227 -5.55 9.16 12.67
N PRO A 228 -5.43 10.50 12.68
CA PRO A 228 -4.22 11.18 13.14
C PRO A 228 -4.00 11.08 14.66
N SER A 229 -4.94 10.49 15.40
CA SER A 229 -4.79 10.26 16.84
C SER A 229 -3.77 9.18 17.18
N PHE A 230 -3.53 8.21 16.28
CA PHE A 230 -2.57 7.12 16.50
C PHE A 230 -1.81 6.68 15.24
N VAL A 231 -2.19 7.17 14.05
CA VAL A 231 -1.41 6.97 12.83
C VAL A 231 -0.55 8.20 12.60
N PRO A 232 0.77 8.16 12.87
CA PRO A 232 1.65 9.27 12.58
C PRO A 232 1.77 9.47 11.07
N MET A 233 1.73 10.73 10.64
CA MET A 233 1.99 11.10 9.26
C MET A 233 3.48 10.94 8.97
N MET A 234 3.81 10.17 7.92
CA MET A 234 5.14 9.64 7.63
C MET A 234 6.26 10.71 7.53
N TYR A 235 5.91 11.96 7.20
CA TYR A 235 6.89 13.04 7.07
C TYR A 235 7.26 13.76 8.37
N TYR A 236 6.53 13.50 9.46
CA TYR A 236 6.72 14.20 10.74
C TYR A 236 7.51 13.40 11.78
N ASN A 237 7.92 12.16 11.47
CA ASN A 237 8.77 11.33 12.35
C ASN A 237 8.23 11.16 13.78
N PHE A 238 6.92 11.20 13.95
CA PHE A 238 6.31 10.92 15.25
C PHE A 238 6.37 9.41 15.56
N PRO A 239 6.61 9.03 16.82
CA PRO A 239 6.55 7.64 17.24
C PRO A 239 5.10 7.11 17.20
N ASP A 240 4.94 5.79 17.25
CA ASP A 240 3.62 5.15 17.24
C ASP A 240 2.78 5.52 18.47
N ASN A 241 3.44 5.72 19.62
CA ASN A 241 2.80 6.21 20.85
C ASN A 241 3.06 7.70 21.05
N MET A 242 2.22 8.53 20.46
CA MET A 242 2.33 9.99 20.52
C MET A 242 1.77 10.57 21.83
N THR A 243 2.53 11.50 22.42
CA THR A 243 2.05 12.41 23.47
C THR A 243 0.92 13.31 22.97
N PHE A 244 0.25 14.01 23.89
CA PHE A 244 -0.82 14.95 23.51
C PHE A 244 -0.35 16.00 22.49
N PHE A 245 0.81 16.62 22.70
CA PHE A 245 1.31 17.67 21.81
C PHE A 245 1.78 17.13 20.46
N GLU A 246 2.36 15.92 20.42
CA GLU A 246 2.68 15.24 19.16
C GLU A 246 1.41 14.91 18.38
N ARG A 247 0.35 14.44 19.04
CA ARG A 247 -0.96 14.23 18.39
C ARG A 247 -1.56 15.53 17.86
N VAL A 248 -1.43 16.64 18.59
CA VAL A 248 -1.86 17.96 18.11
C VAL A 248 -1.08 18.34 16.85
N GLY A 249 0.25 18.20 16.86
CA GLY A 249 1.10 18.43 15.69
C GLY A 249 0.74 17.52 14.51
N ASN A 250 0.54 16.22 14.75
CA ASN A 250 0.17 15.24 13.74
C ASN A 250 -1.21 15.54 13.12
N PHE A 251 -2.18 15.95 13.94
CA PHE A 251 -3.49 16.39 13.47
C PHE A 251 -3.36 17.61 12.56
N PHE A 252 -2.67 18.67 13.01
CA PHE A 252 -2.49 19.87 12.20
C PHE A 252 -1.73 19.58 10.90
N GLY A 253 -0.66 18.78 10.96
CA GLY A 253 0.09 18.38 9.78
C GLY A 253 -0.75 17.58 8.78
N THR A 254 -1.58 16.65 9.27
CA THR A 254 -2.50 15.87 8.43
C THR A 254 -3.55 16.77 7.76
N VAL A 255 -4.20 17.65 8.52
CA VAL A 255 -5.20 18.59 7.98
C VAL A 255 -4.56 19.56 6.98
N PHE A 256 -3.42 20.15 7.34
CA PHE A 256 -2.67 21.06 6.47
C PHE A 256 -2.31 20.38 5.15
N TYR A 257 -1.80 19.16 5.20
CA TYR A 257 -1.48 18.38 4.01
C TYR A 257 -2.72 18.15 3.14
N HIS A 258 -3.85 17.72 3.71
CA HIS A 258 -5.08 17.52 2.95
C HIS A 258 -5.58 18.81 2.28
N VAL A 259 -5.51 19.94 2.99
CA VAL A 259 -5.90 21.25 2.46
C VAL A 259 -4.99 21.64 1.29
N VAL A 260 -3.67 21.55 1.46
CA VAL A 260 -2.71 21.89 0.39
C VAL A 260 -2.87 20.97 -0.82
N LYS A 261 -3.06 19.65 -0.60
CA LYS A 261 -3.29 18.71 -1.71
C LYS A 261 -4.55 19.07 -2.49
N THR A 262 -5.68 19.24 -1.80
CA THR A 262 -7.01 19.43 -2.40
C THR A 262 -7.16 20.78 -3.10
N TYR A 263 -6.65 21.86 -2.49
CA TYR A 263 -6.93 23.22 -2.96
C TYR A 263 -5.79 23.85 -3.78
N TYR A 264 -4.59 23.26 -3.77
CA TYR A 264 -3.44 23.78 -4.51
C TYR A 264 -2.85 22.76 -5.48
N TYR A 265 -2.45 21.58 -4.97
CA TYR A 265 -1.74 20.60 -5.78
C TYR A 265 -2.61 19.96 -6.87
N GLU A 266 -3.76 19.41 -6.48
CA GLU A 266 -4.68 18.73 -7.40
C GLU A 266 -5.15 19.64 -8.52
N PRO A 267 -5.72 20.84 -8.28
CA PRO A 267 -6.17 21.73 -9.37
C PRO A 267 -5.06 22.07 -10.37
N GLY A 268 -3.82 22.17 -9.89
CA GLY A 268 -2.64 22.37 -10.71
C GLY A 268 -2.35 21.19 -11.64
N MET A 269 -2.34 19.96 -11.12
CA MET A 269 -2.19 18.74 -11.92
C MET A 269 -3.38 18.49 -12.86
N GLU A 270 -4.58 18.89 -12.44
CA GLU A 270 -5.77 18.83 -13.29
C GLU A 270 -5.68 19.72 -14.51
N LYS A 271 -5.18 20.95 -14.33
CA LYS A 271 -4.90 21.85 -15.45
C LYS A 271 -3.93 21.22 -16.42
N VAL A 272 -2.85 20.58 -15.94
CA VAL A 272 -1.84 19.93 -16.79
C VAL A 272 -2.46 18.86 -17.68
N TYR A 273 -3.30 17.96 -17.14
CA TYR A 273 -3.87 16.91 -17.98
C TYR A 273 -5.01 17.41 -18.86
N ARG A 274 -5.81 18.39 -18.42
CA ARG A 274 -6.85 19.01 -19.26
C ARG A 274 -6.23 19.66 -20.50
N GLU A 275 -5.14 20.39 -20.32
CA GLU A 275 -4.35 20.99 -21.41
C GLU A 275 -3.67 19.92 -22.28
N GLY A 276 -2.98 18.96 -21.65
CA GLY A 276 -2.24 17.90 -22.36
C GLY A 276 -3.12 16.97 -23.20
N LEU A 277 -4.38 16.82 -22.81
CA LEU A 277 -5.37 16.01 -23.52
C LEU A 277 -6.27 16.84 -24.44
N GLY A 278 -6.25 18.17 -24.32
CA GLY A 278 -7.11 19.08 -25.09
C GLY A 278 -8.59 19.01 -24.71
N ASN A 279 -8.89 18.62 -23.47
CA ASN A 279 -10.26 18.49 -22.96
C ASN A 279 -10.40 19.20 -21.60
N PRO A 280 -11.00 20.42 -21.57
CA PRO A 280 -11.16 21.19 -20.34
C PRO A 280 -12.23 20.61 -19.38
N ASN A 281 -13.10 19.73 -19.87
CA ASN A 281 -14.25 19.21 -19.12
C ASN A 281 -13.96 17.89 -18.38
N LEU A 282 -12.70 17.44 -18.38
CA LEU A 282 -12.33 16.22 -17.66
C LEU A 282 -12.57 16.37 -16.14
N PRO A 283 -13.10 15.31 -15.49
CA PRO A 283 -13.50 15.33 -14.08
C PRO A 283 -12.30 15.58 -13.15
N SER A 284 -12.57 15.97 -11.91
CA SER A 284 -11.52 16.19 -10.91
C SER A 284 -10.72 14.92 -10.61
N ILE A 285 -9.49 15.06 -10.10
CA ILE A 285 -8.68 13.91 -9.64
C ILE A 285 -9.47 13.09 -8.62
N LYS A 286 -10.10 13.77 -7.66
CA LYS A 286 -10.91 13.13 -6.62
C LYS A 286 -12.04 12.28 -7.19
N ASP A 287 -12.69 12.70 -8.27
CA ASP A 287 -13.78 11.93 -8.88
C ASP A 287 -13.26 10.75 -9.71
N ILE A 288 -12.09 10.88 -10.32
CA ILE A 288 -11.43 9.77 -11.04
C ILE A 288 -10.96 8.71 -10.04
N GLU A 289 -10.35 9.12 -8.93
CA GLU A 289 -9.79 8.22 -7.91
C GLU A 289 -10.84 7.32 -7.24
N LYS A 290 -12.08 7.80 -7.04
CA LYS A 290 -13.17 6.99 -6.46
C LYS A 290 -13.47 5.71 -7.24
N ASN A 291 -13.17 5.71 -8.54
CA ASN A 291 -13.38 4.55 -9.43
C ASN A 291 -12.29 3.49 -9.34
N ALA A 292 -11.24 3.72 -8.51
CA ALA A 292 -10.24 2.71 -8.23
C ALA A 292 -10.89 1.43 -7.69
N SER A 293 -10.47 0.31 -8.24
CA SER A 293 -10.98 -1.03 -7.91
C SER A 293 -10.32 -1.58 -6.65
N LEU A 294 -9.02 -1.34 -6.48
CA LEU A 294 -8.21 -1.86 -5.39
C LEU A 294 -6.93 -1.02 -5.26
N ALA A 295 -6.32 -1.02 -4.07
CA ALA A 295 -4.99 -0.46 -3.84
C ALA A 295 -4.01 -1.56 -3.38
N LEU A 296 -2.97 -1.79 -4.15
CA LEU A 296 -1.81 -2.60 -3.77
C LEU A 296 -0.80 -1.70 -3.06
N VAL A 297 -0.37 -2.06 -1.86
CA VAL A 297 0.50 -1.23 -1.02
C VAL A 297 1.80 -1.96 -0.73
N ASN A 298 2.93 -1.33 -1.04
CA ASN A 298 4.26 -1.85 -0.74
C ASN A 298 4.62 -1.66 0.75
N SER A 299 3.87 -2.35 1.61
CA SER A 299 4.15 -2.45 3.05
C SER A 299 3.85 -3.85 3.56
N ASN A 300 4.30 -4.11 4.78
CA ASN A 300 4.05 -5.36 5.49
C ASN A 300 3.44 -5.00 6.85
N ILE A 301 2.32 -5.65 7.19
CA ILE A 301 1.54 -5.46 8.43
C ILE A 301 2.41 -5.44 9.70
N ASN A 302 3.52 -6.17 9.72
CA ASN A 302 4.38 -6.30 10.89
C ASN A 302 5.38 -5.14 11.04
N PHE A 303 5.55 -4.35 9.98
CA PHE A 303 6.57 -3.30 9.89
C PHE A 303 6.01 -1.89 9.87
N VAL A 304 4.71 -1.73 9.64
CA VAL A 304 4.00 -0.44 9.71
C VAL A 304 3.16 -0.34 10.97
N PRO A 305 2.87 0.88 11.46
CA PRO A 305 1.98 1.06 12.59
C PRO A 305 0.59 0.45 12.29
N PRO A 306 0.02 -0.34 13.22
CA PRO A 306 -1.31 -0.92 13.06
C PRO A 306 -2.34 0.15 12.71
N ARG A 307 -3.14 -0.12 11.68
CA ARG A 307 -4.16 0.82 11.20
C ARG A 307 -5.35 0.08 10.60
N PRO A 308 -6.56 0.66 10.70
CA PRO A 308 -7.71 0.14 9.99
C PRO A 308 -7.52 0.31 8.48
N LEU A 309 -7.76 -0.76 7.74
CA LEU A 309 -7.76 -0.79 6.28
C LEU A 309 -9.09 -1.35 5.78
N THR A 310 -9.59 -0.81 4.67
CA THR A 310 -10.73 -1.40 3.95
C THR A 310 -10.30 -2.67 3.20
N PRO A 311 -11.22 -3.60 2.89
CA PRO A 311 -10.88 -4.89 2.26
C PRO A 311 -10.22 -4.78 0.87
N ASP A 312 -10.34 -3.64 0.22
CA ASP A 312 -9.76 -3.33 -1.08
C ASP A 312 -8.41 -2.60 -0.99
N ILE A 313 -7.76 -2.63 0.18
CA ILE A 313 -6.37 -2.26 0.36
C ILE A 313 -5.59 -3.52 0.72
N ILE A 314 -4.69 -3.93 -0.16
CA ILE A 314 -3.93 -5.17 -0.02
C ILE A 314 -2.45 -4.86 0.14
N GLU A 315 -1.88 -5.32 1.23
CA GLU A 315 -0.45 -5.18 1.51
C GLU A 315 0.35 -6.28 0.79
N VAL A 316 1.21 -5.84 -0.12
CA VAL A 316 2.03 -6.68 -1.00
C VAL A 316 3.51 -6.28 -0.90
N GLY A 317 3.95 -5.78 0.25
CA GLY A 317 5.33 -5.39 0.47
C GLY A 317 6.32 -6.51 0.17
N GLY A 318 7.36 -6.21 -0.61
CA GLY A 318 8.43 -7.16 -0.93
C GLY A 318 8.35 -7.86 -2.28
N LEU A 319 7.54 -7.38 -3.24
CA LEU A 319 7.45 -7.96 -4.59
C LEU A 319 8.81 -8.10 -5.30
N TYR A 320 9.72 -7.18 -5.00
CA TYR A 320 11.04 -7.09 -5.60
C TYR A 320 12.09 -7.96 -4.90
N LEU A 321 11.73 -8.64 -3.82
CA LEU A 321 12.59 -9.59 -3.15
C LEU A 321 12.63 -10.87 -3.99
N ARG A 322 13.82 -11.25 -4.40
CA ARG A 322 14.08 -12.45 -5.18
C ARG A 322 15.07 -13.31 -4.45
N ASP A 323 15.12 -14.59 -4.82
CA ASP A 323 16.22 -15.44 -4.40
C ASP A 323 17.54 -14.85 -4.86
N ALA A 324 18.53 -14.88 -3.98
CA ALA A 324 19.84 -14.32 -4.27
C ALA A 324 20.54 -15.16 -5.34
N GLU A 325 21.06 -14.49 -6.36
CA GLU A 325 21.99 -15.12 -7.31
C GLU A 325 23.33 -15.41 -6.62
N PRO A 326 24.08 -16.43 -7.07
CA PRO A 326 25.42 -16.69 -6.55
C PRO A 326 26.32 -15.46 -6.70
N LEU A 327 27.15 -15.20 -5.67
CA LEU A 327 28.12 -14.11 -5.73
C LEU A 327 29.16 -14.37 -6.84
N PRO A 328 29.65 -13.32 -7.51
CA PRO A 328 30.88 -13.38 -8.29
C PRO A 328 32.01 -14.04 -7.49
N LYS A 329 32.86 -14.85 -8.17
CA LYS A 329 33.86 -15.70 -7.49
C LYS A 329 34.83 -14.92 -6.61
N ASP A 330 35.21 -13.73 -7.04
CA ASP A 330 36.06 -12.79 -6.30
C ASP A 330 35.40 -12.29 -5.01
N LEU A 331 34.12 -11.91 -5.08
CA LEU A 331 33.35 -11.50 -3.90
C LEU A 331 33.08 -12.68 -2.97
N GLN A 332 32.78 -13.86 -3.52
CA GLN A 332 32.62 -15.08 -2.72
C GLN A 332 33.92 -15.40 -1.97
N ALA A 333 35.07 -15.38 -2.64
CA ALA A 333 36.37 -15.61 -2.00
C ALA A 333 36.70 -14.56 -0.93
N PHE A 334 36.36 -13.28 -1.15
CA PHE A 334 36.50 -12.23 -0.14
C PHE A 334 35.62 -12.51 1.09
N CYS A 335 34.35 -12.87 0.88
CA CYS A 335 33.42 -13.19 1.96
C CYS A 335 33.85 -14.45 2.75
N ASP A 336 34.30 -15.49 2.05
CA ASP A 336 34.76 -16.74 2.67
C ASP A 336 36.07 -16.52 3.44
N GLY A 337 36.96 -15.67 2.92
CA GLY A 337 38.23 -15.30 3.56
C GLY A 337 38.07 -14.50 4.86
N ALA A 338 36.92 -13.84 5.07
CA ALA A 338 36.65 -13.09 6.30
C ALA A 338 36.40 -14.01 7.53
N GLY A 339 36.14 -15.30 7.32
CA GLY A 339 36.01 -16.28 8.40
C GLY A 339 35.03 -15.86 9.50
N ASN A 340 35.50 -15.85 10.75
CA ASN A 340 34.70 -15.48 11.92
C ASN A 340 34.61 -13.95 12.15
N ASP A 341 35.43 -13.16 11.48
CA ASP A 341 35.42 -11.69 11.62
C ASP A 341 34.18 -11.08 10.95
N GLY A 342 33.60 -11.79 9.97
CA GLY A 342 32.39 -11.37 9.26
C GLY A 342 32.65 -10.23 8.28
N ILE A 343 31.57 -9.69 7.71
CA ILE A 343 31.64 -8.63 6.69
C ILE A 343 30.69 -7.49 7.03
N ILE A 344 31.13 -6.27 6.75
CA ILE A 344 30.29 -5.08 6.80
C ILE A 344 29.91 -4.70 5.37
N LEU A 345 28.62 -4.79 5.04
CA LEU A 345 28.09 -4.28 3.78
C LEU A 345 27.76 -2.80 3.93
N LEU A 346 28.68 -1.92 3.50
CA LEU A 346 28.43 -0.49 3.41
C LEU A 346 27.81 -0.14 2.06
N SER A 347 26.67 0.55 2.10
CA SER A 347 25.95 0.88 0.89
C SER A 347 25.00 2.08 1.21
N PHE A 348 24.94 3.10 0.35
CA PHE A 348 24.31 4.41 0.58
C PHE A 348 22.87 4.61 0.05
N GLY A 349 22.13 3.55 -0.27
CA GLY A 349 20.76 3.66 -0.83
C GLY A 349 20.78 4.15 -2.28
N SER A 350 20.38 3.33 -3.26
CA SER A 350 20.80 3.57 -4.66
C SER A 350 22.22 4.17 -4.76
N ILE A 351 23.13 3.69 -3.91
CA ILE A 351 23.44 2.26 -3.85
C ILE A 351 23.20 1.64 -2.45
N LEU A 352 22.01 1.09 -2.15
CA LEU A 352 21.75 -0.07 -1.26
C LEU A 352 20.68 -0.86 -1.98
N LYS A 353 21.12 -1.93 -2.65
CA LYS A 353 20.20 -2.93 -3.16
C LYS A 353 19.83 -3.79 -1.96
N VAL A 354 18.77 -3.43 -1.25
CA VAL A 354 18.14 -4.32 -0.26
C VAL A 354 17.78 -5.67 -0.92
N SER A 355 17.51 -5.67 -2.24
CA SER A 355 17.33 -6.87 -3.07
C SER A 355 18.58 -7.73 -3.27
N ALA A 356 19.79 -7.21 -3.02
CA ALA A 356 21.03 -8.00 -3.01
C ALA A 356 21.31 -8.63 -1.64
N MET A 357 20.55 -8.25 -0.61
CA MET A 357 20.58 -8.93 0.67
C MET A 357 19.69 -10.18 0.54
N PRO A 358 20.23 -11.40 0.74
CA PRO A 358 19.45 -12.63 0.66
C PRO A 358 18.15 -12.53 1.47
N LEU A 359 17.06 -13.14 1.01
CA LEU A 359 15.82 -13.30 1.80
C LEU A 359 16.06 -13.91 3.20
N LYS A 360 17.24 -14.53 3.40
CA LYS A 360 17.75 -15.10 4.65
C LYS A 360 18.50 -14.13 5.56
N THR A 361 18.83 -12.90 5.15
CA THR A 361 19.72 -12.04 5.94
C THR A 361 19.05 -11.43 7.15
N ARG A 362 19.71 -11.67 8.29
CA ARG A 362 19.33 -11.23 9.62
C ARG A 362 20.37 -10.23 10.10
N VAL A 363 20.43 -9.08 9.43
CA VAL A 363 21.55 -8.15 9.52
C VAL A 363 21.08 -6.89 10.24
N PRO A 364 21.60 -6.63 11.45
CA PRO A 364 21.53 -5.32 12.08
C PRO A 364 22.06 -4.23 11.15
N MET A 365 21.51 -3.02 11.24
CA MET A 365 21.90 -1.94 10.33
C MET A 365 22.22 -0.64 11.07
N VAL A 366 23.20 0.09 10.55
CA VAL A 366 23.39 1.51 10.87
C VAL A 366 22.84 2.30 9.70
N GLY A 367 21.83 3.13 9.95
CA GLY A 367 21.24 3.98 8.91
C GLY A 367 21.58 5.45 9.14
N ILE A 368 21.97 6.11 8.06
CA ILE A 368 22.25 7.55 8.01
C ILE A 368 21.22 8.17 7.04
N PRO A 369 20.01 8.49 7.50
CA PRO A 369 18.94 9.01 6.66
C PRO A 369 19.31 10.38 6.09
N MET A 370 19.04 10.57 4.80
CA MET A 370 19.36 11.81 4.09
C MET A 370 18.14 12.69 3.82
N PHE A 371 17.01 12.09 3.42
CA PHE A 371 15.78 12.82 3.09
C PHE A 371 14.57 11.87 2.98
N GLY A 372 13.38 12.47 2.91
CA GLY A 372 12.14 11.76 2.63
C GLY A 372 11.74 10.80 3.75
N GLU A 373 11.18 9.67 3.38
CA GLU A 373 10.72 8.61 4.28
C GLU A 373 11.86 7.80 4.92
N GLN A 374 13.11 8.02 4.51
CA GLN A 374 14.26 7.30 5.05
C GLN A 374 14.40 7.49 6.56
N GLN A 375 14.14 8.71 7.05
CA GLN A 375 14.21 9.04 8.48
C GLN A 375 13.22 8.18 9.27
N TRP A 376 11.96 8.20 8.85
CA TRP A 376 10.90 7.41 9.48
C TRP A 376 11.23 5.91 9.43
N ASN A 377 11.69 5.38 8.30
CA ASN A 377 12.05 3.97 8.15
C ASN A 377 13.15 3.52 9.12
N ILE A 378 14.23 4.29 9.26
CA ILE A 378 15.35 3.92 10.14
C ILE A 378 14.99 4.13 11.62
N GLU A 379 14.22 5.16 11.95
CA GLU A 379 13.76 5.39 13.32
C GLU A 379 12.85 4.26 13.79
N GLN A 380 11.94 3.80 12.93
CA GLN A 380 11.11 2.62 13.22
C GLN A 380 11.95 1.36 13.41
N ALA A 381 13.00 1.17 12.60
CA ALA A 381 13.94 0.06 12.77
C ALA A 381 14.74 0.16 14.09
N ALA A 382 15.13 1.37 14.48
CA ALA A 382 15.85 1.62 15.72
C ALA A 382 14.95 1.42 16.96
N LEU A 383 13.70 1.88 16.91
CA LEU A 383 12.69 1.62 17.96
C LEU A 383 12.44 0.12 18.14
N LYS A 384 12.47 -0.65 17.05
CA LYS A 384 12.34 -2.12 17.08
C LYS A 384 13.64 -2.85 17.49
N GLY A 385 14.73 -2.12 17.69
CA GLY A 385 15.99 -2.61 18.24
C GLY A 385 16.87 -3.40 17.27
N TYR A 386 16.62 -3.32 15.95
CA TYR A 386 17.47 -3.97 14.94
C TYR A 386 18.28 -2.99 14.10
N ALA A 387 18.26 -1.70 14.44
CA ALA A 387 19.06 -0.68 13.79
C ALA A 387 19.55 0.41 14.74
N VAL A 388 20.59 1.13 14.32
CA VAL A 388 21.00 2.41 14.90
C VAL A 388 20.74 3.51 13.87
N SER A 389 20.02 4.56 14.26
CA SER A 389 19.81 5.75 13.44
C SER A 389 20.84 6.83 13.80
N LEU A 390 21.57 7.33 12.80
CA LEU A 390 22.55 8.41 12.96
C LEU A 390 22.16 9.63 12.14
N SER A 391 22.11 10.80 12.78
CA SER A 391 21.89 12.06 12.07
C SER A 391 23.10 12.41 11.21
N TYR A 392 22.87 12.68 9.92
CA TYR A 392 23.91 13.16 8.99
C TYR A 392 24.57 14.46 9.48
N GLN A 393 23.80 15.36 10.10
CA GLN A 393 24.28 16.67 10.57
C GLN A 393 25.27 16.57 11.72
N GLU A 394 25.18 15.49 12.49
CA GLU A 394 25.98 15.31 13.71
C GLU A 394 26.93 14.12 13.60
N LEU A 395 27.17 13.63 12.38
CA LEU A 395 28.00 12.47 12.12
C LEU A 395 29.46 12.79 12.48
N SER A 396 30.07 11.93 13.29
CA SER A 396 31.49 11.96 13.62
C SER A 396 32.06 10.55 13.53
N GLU A 397 33.39 10.44 13.42
CA GLU A 397 34.08 9.15 13.46
C GLU A 397 33.70 8.37 14.74
N GLU A 398 33.74 9.03 15.89
CA GLU A 398 33.37 8.43 17.18
C GLU A 398 31.95 7.85 17.18
N LYS A 399 30.95 8.63 16.71
CA LYS A 399 29.55 8.18 16.67
C LYS A 399 29.34 7.05 15.68
N LEU A 400 30.00 7.10 14.52
CA LEU A 400 29.90 6.07 13.51
C LEU A 400 30.56 4.76 13.97
N SER A 401 31.78 4.82 14.50
CA SER A 401 32.51 3.67 15.03
C SER A 401 31.72 3.00 16.16
N LYS A 402 31.20 3.80 17.10
CA LYS A 402 30.36 3.28 18.19
C LYS A 402 29.08 2.60 17.66
N ALA A 403 28.40 3.19 16.68
CA ALA A 403 27.20 2.58 16.11
C ALA A 403 27.50 1.24 15.41
N ILE A 404 28.63 1.16 14.70
CA ILE A 404 29.11 -0.07 14.06
C ILE A 404 29.44 -1.13 15.12
N GLU A 405 30.20 -0.77 16.15
CA GLU A 405 30.54 -1.67 17.27
C GLU A 405 29.28 -2.18 17.97
N ASP A 406 28.30 -1.31 18.20
CA ASP A 406 27.03 -1.66 18.83
C ASP A 406 26.31 -2.75 18.02
N VAL A 407 26.13 -2.55 16.71
CA VAL A 407 25.40 -3.53 15.87
C VAL A 407 26.16 -4.83 15.64
N LEU A 408 27.50 -4.81 15.74
CA LEU A 408 28.35 -5.99 15.59
C LEU A 408 28.42 -6.82 16.88
N TYR A 409 28.65 -6.18 18.02
CA TYR A 409 29.05 -6.86 19.24
C TYR A 409 27.92 -7.00 20.28
N LYS A 410 26.89 -6.17 20.23
CA LYS A 410 25.73 -6.36 21.12
C LYS A 410 24.76 -7.38 20.51
N ALA A 411 24.68 -8.54 21.15
CA ALA A 411 23.88 -9.68 20.68
C ALA A 411 22.39 -9.35 20.47
N GLU A 412 21.86 -8.37 21.20
CA GLU A 412 20.46 -7.93 21.10
C GLU A 412 20.08 -7.48 19.69
N TYR A 413 20.94 -6.73 18.99
CA TYR A 413 20.63 -6.27 17.63
C TYR A 413 20.47 -7.45 16.68
N ARG A 414 21.36 -8.44 16.76
CA ARG A 414 21.28 -9.65 15.93
C ARG A 414 20.04 -10.46 16.26
N GLN A 415 19.69 -10.61 17.54
CA GLN A 415 18.46 -11.28 17.96
C GLN A 415 17.21 -10.58 17.42
N LYS A 416 17.14 -9.26 17.51
CA LYS A 416 16.02 -8.45 16.99
C LYS A 416 15.94 -8.49 15.47
N ALA A 417 17.08 -8.41 14.77
CA ALA A 417 17.13 -8.56 13.32
C ALA A 417 16.68 -9.97 12.87
N ASN A 418 17.06 -11.02 13.62
CA ASN A 418 16.59 -12.39 13.38
C ASN A 418 15.07 -12.48 13.51
N PHE A 419 14.53 -11.94 14.60
CA PHE A 419 13.10 -11.93 14.89
C PHE A 419 12.31 -11.17 13.84
N ALA A 420 12.74 -9.95 13.48
CA ALA A 420 12.14 -9.16 12.42
C ALA A 420 12.13 -9.94 11.09
N ALA A 421 13.26 -10.54 10.69
CA ALA A 421 13.33 -11.31 9.46
C ALA A 421 12.40 -12.54 9.48
N GLN A 422 12.24 -13.21 10.62
CA GLN A 422 11.28 -14.30 10.78
C GLN A 422 9.84 -13.80 10.59
N LEU A 423 9.50 -12.71 11.27
CA LEU A 423 8.17 -12.09 11.21
C LEU A 423 7.81 -11.59 9.80
N TYR A 424 8.79 -11.11 9.04
CA TYR A 424 8.58 -10.70 7.65
C TYR A 424 8.26 -11.89 6.74
N ARG A 425 8.93 -13.04 6.95
CA ARG A 425 8.75 -14.26 6.14
C ARG A 425 7.54 -15.08 6.54
N ASP A 426 7.07 -14.92 7.76
CA ASP A 426 5.89 -15.63 8.27
C ASP A 426 4.61 -15.02 7.69
N GLN A 427 4.31 -15.41 6.46
CA GLN A 427 3.13 -15.01 5.70
C GLN A 427 2.51 -16.24 5.04
N LEU A 428 1.19 -16.22 4.90
CA LEU A 428 0.42 -17.33 4.32
C LEU A 428 0.84 -17.67 2.88
N GLU A 429 1.27 -16.66 2.13
CA GLU A 429 1.61 -16.72 0.71
C GLU A 429 2.68 -15.66 0.39
N SER A 430 3.37 -15.81 -0.75
CA SER A 430 4.37 -14.84 -1.18
C SER A 430 3.69 -13.49 -1.54
N PRO A 431 4.35 -12.35 -1.32
CA PRO A 431 3.81 -11.05 -1.73
C PRO A 431 3.49 -10.97 -3.23
N LEU A 432 4.29 -11.64 -4.06
CA LEU A 432 4.09 -11.69 -5.51
C LEU A 432 2.84 -12.47 -5.89
N ASP A 433 2.65 -13.67 -5.32
CA ASP A 433 1.45 -14.48 -5.57
C ASP A 433 0.19 -13.75 -5.11
N ARG A 434 0.24 -13.10 -3.94
CA ARG A 434 -0.85 -12.25 -3.44
C ARG A 434 -1.19 -11.14 -4.44
N ALA A 435 -0.19 -10.39 -4.88
CA ALA A 435 -0.42 -9.27 -5.81
C ALA A 435 -1.02 -9.75 -7.12
N VAL A 436 -0.49 -10.82 -7.70
CA VAL A 436 -1.01 -11.40 -8.94
C VAL A 436 -2.45 -11.89 -8.74
N TYR A 437 -2.73 -12.61 -7.65
CA TYR A 437 -4.08 -13.08 -7.35
C TYR A 437 -5.08 -11.92 -7.33
N TRP A 438 -4.75 -10.81 -6.67
CA TRP A 438 -5.64 -9.64 -6.57
C TRP A 438 -5.76 -8.86 -7.89
N VAL A 439 -4.70 -8.80 -8.70
CA VAL A 439 -4.78 -8.25 -10.06
C VAL A 439 -5.74 -9.07 -10.92
N GLU A 440 -5.58 -10.39 -10.94
CA GLU A 440 -6.46 -11.29 -11.68
C GLU A 440 -7.87 -11.32 -11.07
N TYR A 441 -8.02 -11.10 -9.77
CA TYR A 441 -9.32 -10.97 -9.12
C TYR A 441 -10.10 -9.76 -9.65
N VAL A 442 -9.44 -8.61 -9.77
CA VAL A 442 -10.05 -7.41 -10.36
C VAL A 442 -10.46 -7.65 -11.81
N LEU A 443 -9.64 -8.36 -12.59
CA LEU A 443 -9.98 -8.76 -13.96
C LEU A 443 -11.20 -9.70 -13.99
N ARG A 444 -11.21 -10.76 -13.17
CA ARG A 444 -12.31 -11.75 -13.10
C ARG A 444 -13.64 -11.12 -12.71
N TYR A 445 -13.61 -10.17 -11.78
CA TYR A 445 -14.81 -9.54 -11.21
C TYR A 445 -15.01 -8.10 -11.68
N GLN A 446 -14.47 -7.75 -12.86
CA GLN A 446 -14.72 -6.49 -13.57
C GLN A 446 -14.65 -5.24 -12.66
N GLY A 447 -13.58 -5.14 -11.86
CA GLY A 447 -13.36 -3.99 -10.97
C GLY A 447 -13.68 -4.21 -9.49
N ALA A 448 -14.11 -5.42 -9.10
CA ALA A 448 -14.32 -5.84 -7.70
C ALA A 448 -15.14 -4.85 -6.85
N THR A 449 -16.23 -4.33 -7.41
CA THR A 449 -16.99 -3.22 -6.82
C THR A 449 -17.60 -3.53 -5.46
N HIS A 450 -17.84 -4.80 -5.14
CA HIS A 450 -18.35 -5.27 -3.85
C HIS A 450 -17.37 -5.11 -2.67
N LEU A 451 -16.08 -4.84 -2.93
CA LEU A 451 -15.09 -4.54 -1.89
C LEU A 451 -14.97 -3.04 -1.58
N ARG A 452 -15.63 -2.19 -2.37
CA ARG A 452 -15.50 -0.73 -2.25
C ARG A 452 -16.22 -0.23 -1.00
N SER A 453 -15.48 0.51 -0.18
CA SER A 453 -16.06 1.24 0.96
C SER A 453 -16.87 2.43 0.47
N VAL A 454 -18.12 2.56 0.94
CA VAL A 454 -18.99 3.73 0.74
C VAL A 454 -18.37 5.00 1.35
N GLY A 455 -17.41 4.85 2.27
CA GLY A 455 -16.68 5.96 2.87
C GLY A 455 -15.99 6.88 1.84
N ARG A 456 -15.65 6.38 0.65
CA ARG A 456 -15.03 7.19 -0.42
C ARG A 456 -15.99 8.19 -1.08
N ASP A 457 -17.29 7.92 -1.00
CA ASP A 457 -18.33 8.75 -1.61
C ASP A 457 -18.83 9.85 -0.66
N LEU A 458 -18.45 9.77 0.62
CA LEU A 458 -18.82 10.76 1.62
C LEU A 458 -18.07 12.08 1.41
N SER A 459 -18.77 13.18 1.65
CA SER A 459 -18.13 14.49 1.78
C SER A 459 -17.24 14.54 3.02
N PHE A 460 -16.31 15.50 3.07
CA PHE A 460 -15.47 15.71 4.26
C PHE A 460 -16.30 15.90 5.55
N ILE A 461 -17.43 16.60 5.46
CA ILE A 461 -18.33 16.83 6.58
C ILE A 461 -18.93 15.52 7.10
N GLN A 462 -19.45 14.68 6.19
CA GLN A 462 -20.08 13.41 6.53
C GLN A 462 -19.06 12.38 7.03
N TYR A 463 -17.91 12.29 6.36
CA TYR A 463 -16.87 11.33 6.70
C TYR A 463 -16.36 11.48 8.14
N TYR A 464 -16.18 12.72 8.59
CA TYR A 464 -15.79 13.06 9.97
C TYR A 464 -16.98 13.30 10.90
N SER A 465 -18.21 13.06 10.44
CA SER A 465 -19.45 13.24 11.21
C SER A 465 -19.60 14.64 11.84
N LEU A 466 -19.08 15.67 11.17
CA LEU A 466 -19.08 17.04 11.69
C LEU A 466 -20.50 17.62 11.76
N ASP A 467 -21.37 17.18 10.87
CA ASP A 467 -22.81 17.43 10.87
C ASP A 467 -23.51 16.83 12.10
N VAL A 468 -23.23 15.56 12.42
CA VAL A 468 -23.77 14.86 13.60
C VAL A 468 -23.27 15.50 14.89
N ILE A 469 -21.96 15.80 14.98
CA ILE A 469 -21.37 16.47 16.16
C ILE A 469 -22.03 17.84 16.37
N SER A 470 -22.20 18.60 15.29
CA SER A 470 -22.83 19.92 15.32
C SER A 470 -24.30 19.85 15.75
N PHE A 471 -25.04 18.82 15.34
CA PHE A 471 -26.40 18.56 15.81
C PHE A 471 -26.47 18.34 17.33
N PHE A 472 -25.60 17.50 17.90
CA PHE A 472 -25.56 17.28 19.35
C PHE A 472 -25.10 18.50 20.14
N ILE A 473 -24.13 19.27 19.64
CA ILE A 473 -23.73 20.56 20.25
C ILE A 473 -24.93 21.52 20.29
N GLY A 474 -25.71 21.57 19.21
CA GLY A 474 -26.95 22.37 19.14
C GLY A 474 -27.98 21.97 20.19
N ILE A 475 -28.19 20.67 20.42
CA ILE A 475 -29.09 20.16 21.47
C ILE A 475 -28.62 20.59 22.86
N LEU A 476 -27.32 20.43 23.14
CA LEU A 476 -26.74 20.81 24.44
C LEU A 476 -26.84 22.32 24.68
N ALA A 477 -26.60 23.13 23.64
CA ALA A 477 -26.75 24.58 23.70
C ALA A 477 -28.20 24.99 23.98
N LEU A 478 -29.18 24.36 23.31
CA LEU A 478 -30.60 24.60 23.54
C LEU A 478 -31.01 24.22 24.98
N ALA A 479 -30.57 23.05 25.46
CA ALA A 479 -30.82 22.63 26.83
C ALA A 479 -30.23 23.61 27.86
N ALA A 480 -29.01 24.09 27.64
CA ALA A 480 -28.37 25.10 28.49
C ALA A 480 -29.16 26.42 28.50
N VAL A 481 -29.68 26.87 27.36
CA VAL A 481 -30.55 28.05 27.27
C VAL A 481 -31.85 27.84 28.05
N ILE A 482 -32.52 26.70 27.89
CA ILE A 482 -33.74 26.37 28.63
C ILE A 482 -33.49 26.36 30.14
N ILE A 483 -32.41 25.72 30.59
CA ILE A 483 -32.00 25.69 32.01
C ILE A 483 -31.72 27.11 32.51
N ALA A 484 -30.98 27.93 31.76
CA ALA A 484 -30.70 29.31 32.14
C ALA A 484 -31.99 30.16 32.24
N LEU A 485 -32.94 29.98 31.33
CA LEU A 485 -34.25 30.64 31.37
C LEU A 485 -35.08 30.18 32.57
N ALA A 486 -35.12 28.87 32.85
CA ALA A 486 -35.81 28.30 34.00
C ALA A 486 -35.21 28.80 35.33
N LEU A 487 -33.88 28.83 35.44
CA LEU A 487 -33.17 29.37 36.60
C LEU A 487 -33.44 30.87 36.77
N ARG A 488 -33.45 31.66 35.69
CA ARG A 488 -33.83 33.08 35.74
C ARG A 488 -35.27 33.27 36.21
N ALA A 489 -36.20 32.45 35.71
CA ALA A 489 -37.60 32.49 36.14
C ALA A 489 -37.74 32.12 37.63
N PHE A 490 -37.07 31.05 38.06
CA PHE A 490 -37.04 30.62 39.45
C PHE A 490 -36.44 31.68 40.38
N LEU A 491 -35.29 32.26 40.04
CA LEU A 491 -34.66 33.34 40.80
C LEU A 491 -35.55 34.58 40.89
N ARG A 492 -36.26 34.95 39.81
CA ARG A 492 -37.25 36.03 39.84
C ARG A 492 -38.41 35.73 40.79
N LEU A 493 -38.90 34.49 40.84
CA LEU A 493 -39.96 34.09 41.78
C LEU A 493 -39.47 34.16 43.24
N VAL A 494 -38.30 33.60 43.54
CA VAL A 494 -37.75 33.56 44.91
C VAL A 494 -37.35 34.95 45.41
N LEU A 495 -36.63 35.72 44.59
CA LEU A 495 -36.16 37.07 44.97
C LEU A 495 -37.27 38.14 44.87
N GLY A 496 -38.21 37.98 43.94
CA GLY A 496 -39.40 38.85 43.81
C GLY A 496 -40.36 38.70 44.98
N SER A 497 -40.53 37.47 45.50
CA SER A 497 -41.31 37.19 46.71
C SER A 497 -40.72 37.85 47.97
N SER A 498 -39.39 37.94 48.06
CA SER A 498 -38.68 38.61 49.16
C SER A 498 -38.91 40.14 49.21
N LYS A 499 -38.96 40.81 48.04
CA LYS A 499 -39.30 42.25 47.96
C LYS A 499 -40.74 42.54 48.41
N ASN A 500 -41.71 41.71 48.02
CA ASN A 500 -43.11 41.88 48.45
C ASN A 500 -43.33 41.61 49.94
N LYS A 501 -42.58 40.68 50.56
CA LYS A 501 -42.59 40.49 52.02
C LYS A 501 -42.00 41.67 52.79
N LYS A 502 -40.95 42.33 52.28
CA LYS A 502 -40.39 43.56 52.89
C LYS A 502 -41.31 44.77 52.78
N LEU A 503 -42.09 44.91 51.70
CA LEU A 503 -43.08 45.98 51.57
C LEU A 503 -44.25 45.80 52.53
N LYS A 504 -44.82 44.58 52.66
CA LYS A 504 -45.91 44.32 53.62
C LYS A 504 -45.51 44.55 55.09
N LYS A 505 -44.24 44.33 55.45
CA LYS A 505 -43.74 44.56 56.82
C LYS A 505 -43.48 46.03 57.15
N LYS A 506 -43.55 46.94 56.17
CA LYS A 506 -43.46 48.41 56.36
C LYS A 506 -44.82 49.10 56.44
N THR A 507 -45.92 48.38 56.21
CA THR A 507 -47.30 48.91 56.17
C THR A 507 -48.15 48.38 57.34
N GLN A 508 -47.51 47.87 58.39
CA GLN A 508 -48.15 47.35 59.60
C GLN A 508 -47.61 48.07 60.82
#